data_AF-A0A397UF16-F1
#
_entry.id   AF-A0A397UF16-F1
#
_cell.length_a   1.000
_cell.length_b   1.000
_cell.length_c   1.000
_cell.angle_alpha   90.00
_cell.angle_beta   90.00
_cell.angle_gamma   90.00
#
_symmetry.space_group_name_H-M   'P 1'
#
loop_
_entity.id
_entity.type
_entity.pdbx_description
1 polymer ?
#
loop_
_entity_poly.entity_id
_entity_poly.type
_entity_poly.pdbx_seq_one_letter_code
_entity_poly.pdbx_strand_id
1 'polypeptide(L)'
;MVRGTNNFKWTQYEYKGNGSFTLLQNDTVENLDFTNFQVSVLPTFNYGYAIIYTNTTNRNTADPLSKSGGLYVIFLNYNQTTTSQSFVLYEKSTQNIVFTRLTCSIDYIIISYVCVLIIEQEDPASINGTNNTSTTTITSCIKIRFLSTGSRLKLDSIFNLTLTSFNTLPLGGYVLISQKTALNSTVNFFTFHLYDEYNKLSTQQFPLQPIISNLASSYDILPNNTMLVAQNETTTTWKILSINLPPLAPFNDSGYDNLHVNSTYPQKGSNSLSLNTDMIYIIYNEPVSFSNGNLTIYQQINSTLVLRQRISSKTCQCTISGTIVKINLSSYTFNVPNEQYYIQVDDNFVKTEYGEPMPGINPYTWAFGTAGISDQNQKIIGDISGIIRLTTEGTHYFQGLSDLDKDYFVFQLINELTYMIPTEKERLSSNKLRQFDPADSMKILISLSISERKSIYQLTAAEITNYLDQLIKSKAYSIISTGRTTIYLDETYGFGLSISTSEFIEFIRHGL
;
A
#
# COMPACT_ATOMS: atom_id res chain seq x y z
N MET A 1 11.81 22.30 -4.77
CA MET A 1 12.93 23.27 -4.68
C MET A 1 12.53 24.53 -5.41
N VAL A 2 12.50 25.68 -4.73
CA VAL A 2 12.22 26.99 -5.36
C VAL A 2 13.44 27.40 -6.18
N ARG A 3 13.27 27.73 -7.47
CA ARG A 3 14.38 28.02 -8.39
C ARG A 3 14.42 29.47 -8.90
N GLY A 4 13.52 30.33 -8.44
CA GLY A 4 13.43 31.74 -8.80
C GLY A 4 12.37 32.46 -7.96
N THR A 5 11.94 33.65 -8.39
CA THR A 5 10.89 34.44 -7.71
C THR A 5 9.46 34.03 -8.08
N ASN A 6 9.28 33.12 -9.05
CA ASN A 6 7.96 32.76 -9.58
C ASN A 6 7.76 31.29 -10.02
N ASN A 7 8.70 30.38 -9.71
CA ASN A 7 8.56 28.96 -10.02
C ASN A 7 9.20 28.00 -8.98
N PHE A 8 8.62 26.80 -8.84
CA PHE A 8 9.25 25.71 -8.09
C PHE A 8 9.36 24.44 -8.93
N LYS A 9 10.41 23.67 -8.67
CA LYS A 9 10.65 22.36 -9.29
C LYS A 9 10.28 21.24 -8.30
N TRP A 10 9.54 20.25 -8.76
CA TRP A 10 9.35 18.98 -8.05
C TRP A 10 10.14 17.87 -8.72
N THR A 11 10.56 16.89 -7.91
CA THR A 11 11.31 15.71 -8.37
C THR A 11 10.81 14.50 -7.61
N GLN A 12 10.47 13.43 -8.33
CA GLN A 12 10.00 12.16 -7.77
C GLN A 12 11.11 11.11 -7.88
N TYR A 13 11.31 10.35 -6.81
CA TYR A 13 12.31 9.28 -6.73
C TYR A 13 11.63 7.97 -6.33
N GLU A 14 12.17 6.86 -6.82
CA GLU A 14 11.82 5.50 -6.38
C GLU A 14 12.91 4.98 -5.45
N TYR A 15 12.52 4.42 -4.31
CA TYR A 15 13.43 3.76 -3.39
C TYR A 15 13.55 2.28 -3.74
N LYS A 16 14.78 1.78 -3.95
CA LYS A 16 15.03 0.39 -4.37
C LYS A 16 15.24 -0.60 -3.22
N GLY A 17 15.04 -0.18 -1.97
CA GLY A 17 15.18 -1.06 -0.79
C GLY A 17 16.61 -1.26 -0.26
N ASN A 18 17.64 -0.94 -1.06
CA ASN A 18 19.06 -1.11 -0.71
C ASN A 18 19.77 0.22 -0.36
N GLY A 19 19.03 1.24 0.06
CA GLY A 19 19.57 2.59 0.26
C GLY A 19 19.69 3.43 -1.03
N SER A 20 19.45 2.85 -2.21
CA SER A 20 19.52 3.58 -3.48
C SER A 20 18.17 4.20 -3.89
N PHE A 21 18.27 5.36 -4.55
CA PHE A 21 17.15 6.10 -5.11
C PHE A 21 17.37 6.28 -6.61
N THR A 22 16.35 5.97 -7.40
CA THR A 22 16.34 6.25 -8.84
C THR A 22 15.39 7.40 -9.13
N LEU A 23 15.86 8.37 -9.91
CA LEU A 23 15.01 9.43 -10.42
C LEU A 23 13.91 8.80 -11.29
N LEU A 24 12.65 9.09 -10.96
CA LEU A 24 11.52 8.73 -11.81
C LEU A 24 11.26 9.87 -12.79
N GLN A 25 10.91 11.04 -12.25
CA GLN A 25 10.48 12.17 -13.05
C GLN A 25 10.69 13.50 -12.33
N ASN A 26 10.69 14.59 -13.08
CA ASN A 26 10.70 15.94 -12.54
C ASN A 26 10.03 16.92 -13.51
N ASP A 27 9.48 18.00 -12.98
CA ASP A 27 8.90 19.09 -13.76
C ASP A 27 8.88 20.39 -12.95
N THR A 28 8.53 21.51 -13.59
CA THR A 28 8.50 22.84 -12.99
C THR A 28 7.10 23.43 -13.01
N VAL A 29 6.68 24.00 -11.88
CA VAL A 29 5.44 24.78 -11.76
C VAL A 29 5.80 26.26 -11.88
N GLU A 30 5.23 26.91 -12.88
CA GLU A 30 5.49 28.32 -13.22
C GLU A 30 4.33 29.25 -12.80
N ASN A 31 4.53 30.56 -12.96
CA ASN A 31 3.53 31.62 -12.73
C ASN A 31 3.01 31.72 -11.29
N LEU A 32 3.89 31.49 -10.32
CA LEU A 32 3.59 31.67 -8.90
C LEU A 32 4.09 33.03 -8.41
N ASP A 33 3.47 33.57 -7.37
CA ASP A 33 3.96 34.74 -6.66
C ASP A 33 4.50 34.27 -5.31
N PHE A 34 5.82 34.31 -5.16
CA PHE A 34 6.49 33.87 -3.92
C PHE A 34 6.59 34.94 -2.84
N THR A 35 5.99 36.11 -3.02
CA THR A 35 5.93 37.11 -1.94
C THR A 35 5.19 36.58 -0.71
N ASN A 36 4.23 35.66 -0.90
CA ASN A 36 3.49 35.00 0.18
C ASN A 36 3.13 33.55 -0.15
N PHE A 37 4.14 32.68 -0.12
CA PHE A 37 4.01 31.28 -0.52
C PHE A 37 4.26 30.32 0.62
N GLN A 38 3.25 29.53 0.94
CA GLN A 38 3.33 28.37 1.83
C GLN A 38 3.12 27.11 0.99
N VAL A 39 3.82 26.03 1.32
CA VAL A 39 3.68 24.75 0.63
C VAL A 39 3.71 23.59 1.62
N SER A 40 2.83 22.61 1.38
CA SER A 40 2.80 21.33 2.07
C SER A 40 2.73 20.22 1.02
N VAL A 41 3.47 19.13 1.25
CA VAL A 41 3.50 17.98 0.34
C VAL A 41 3.14 16.74 1.14
N LEU A 42 2.21 15.95 0.61
CA LEU A 42 1.72 14.73 1.25
C LEU A 42 1.74 13.58 0.25
N PRO A 43 1.99 12.33 0.70
CA PRO A 43 1.75 11.16 -0.14
C PRO A 43 0.24 10.96 -0.35
N THR A 44 -0.11 10.29 -1.45
CA THR A 44 -1.48 9.84 -1.72
C THR A 44 -1.52 8.31 -1.75
N PHE A 45 -2.66 7.71 -1.40
CA PHE A 45 -2.82 6.24 -1.34
C PHE A 45 -2.73 5.54 -2.71
N ASN A 46 -2.64 6.29 -3.82
CA ASN A 46 -2.36 5.75 -5.16
C ASN A 46 -0.88 5.90 -5.59
N TYR A 47 0.04 5.94 -4.62
CA TYR A 47 1.50 6.06 -4.82
C TYR A 47 1.96 7.38 -5.46
N GLY A 48 1.11 8.41 -5.39
CA GLY A 48 1.37 9.76 -5.86
C GLY A 48 1.73 10.72 -4.73
N TYR A 49 1.66 12.01 -5.06
CA TYR A 49 1.84 13.10 -4.12
C TYR A 49 0.80 14.20 -4.36
N ALA A 50 0.35 14.83 -3.29
CA ALA A 50 -0.39 16.08 -3.33
C ALA A 50 0.55 17.22 -2.95
N ILE A 51 0.70 18.21 -3.82
CA ILE A 51 1.41 19.47 -3.53
C ILE A 51 0.36 20.54 -3.29
N ILE A 52 0.18 20.90 -2.03
CA ILE A 52 -0.76 21.95 -1.60
C ILE A 52 0.04 23.22 -1.39
N TYR A 53 -0.41 24.34 -1.96
CA TYR A 53 0.29 25.61 -1.81
C TYR A 53 -0.67 26.79 -1.75
N THR A 54 -0.22 27.85 -1.11
CA THR A 54 -0.91 29.15 -1.15
C THR A 54 -0.26 30.03 -2.20
N ASN A 55 -1.07 30.85 -2.86
CA ASN A 55 -0.58 31.85 -3.78
C ASN A 55 -1.40 33.12 -3.61
N THR A 56 -0.74 34.26 -3.40
CA THR A 56 -1.38 35.58 -3.38
C THR A 56 -1.14 36.29 -4.68
N THR A 57 -2.14 36.99 -5.17
CA THR A 57 -1.96 37.95 -6.26
C THR A 57 -2.18 39.31 -5.63
N ASN A 58 -1.14 39.86 -5.00
CA ASN A 58 -1.12 41.24 -4.47
C ASN A 58 -1.06 42.26 -5.63
N ARG A 59 -1.95 42.12 -6.61
CA ARG A 59 -2.14 43.14 -7.63
C ARG A 59 -3.07 44.17 -7.01
N ASN A 60 -2.59 45.42 -6.92
CA ASN A 60 -3.39 46.59 -6.59
C ASN A 60 -4.42 46.83 -7.71
N THR A 61 -5.39 45.95 -7.84
CA THR A 61 -6.48 46.03 -8.81
C THR A 61 -7.71 46.50 -8.07
N ALA A 62 -8.27 47.64 -8.50
CA ALA A 62 -9.55 48.15 -8.02
C ALA A 62 -10.75 47.29 -8.48
N ASP A 63 -10.50 46.14 -9.11
CA ASP A 63 -11.50 45.19 -9.56
C ASP A 63 -11.98 44.34 -8.36
N PRO A 64 -13.25 44.44 -7.93
CA PRO A 64 -13.80 43.66 -6.83
C PRO A 64 -13.89 42.15 -7.12
N LEU A 65 -13.73 41.73 -8.38
CA LEU A 65 -13.65 40.33 -8.80
C LEU A 65 -12.20 39.81 -8.85
N SER A 66 -11.21 40.69 -8.65
CA SER A 66 -9.81 40.27 -8.64
C SER A 66 -9.52 39.37 -7.44
N LYS A 67 -8.89 38.23 -7.73
CA LYS A 67 -8.46 37.29 -6.69
C LYS A 67 -7.30 37.92 -5.95
N SER A 68 -7.34 37.90 -4.62
CA SER A 68 -6.23 38.41 -3.79
C SER A 68 -5.34 37.28 -3.31
N GLY A 69 -5.88 36.08 -3.17
CA GLY A 69 -5.10 34.87 -2.96
C GLY A 69 -5.95 33.63 -2.74
N GLY A 70 -5.32 32.47 -2.73
CA GLY A 70 -6.01 31.20 -2.52
C GLY A 70 -5.10 30.06 -2.11
N LEU A 71 -5.74 28.94 -1.76
CA LEU A 71 -5.16 27.63 -1.54
C LEU A 71 -5.43 26.75 -2.76
N TYR A 72 -4.38 26.12 -3.26
CA TYR A 72 -4.40 25.30 -4.46
C TYR A 72 -3.76 23.95 -4.17
N VAL A 73 -4.12 22.93 -4.95
CA VAL A 73 -3.49 21.60 -4.89
C VAL A 73 -3.18 21.08 -6.28
N ILE A 74 -2.01 20.46 -6.42
CA ILE A 74 -1.61 19.67 -7.59
C ILE A 74 -1.50 18.22 -7.15
N PHE A 75 -2.18 17.33 -7.83
CA PHE A 75 -2.00 15.89 -7.65
C PHE A 75 -1.05 15.35 -8.71
N LEU A 76 0.02 14.70 -8.27
CA LEU A 76 1.03 14.05 -9.09
C LEU A 76 0.89 12.54 -8.94
N ASN A 77 0.55 11.84 -10.02
CA ASN A 77 0.54 10.38 -9.99
C ASN A 77 1.96 9.81 -9.99
N TYR A 78 2.08 8.53 -9.66
CA TYR A 78 3.34 7.80 -9.79
C TYR A 78 3.89 7.87 -11.22
N ASN A 79 5.15 8.27 -11.36
CA ASN A 79 5.87 8.37 -12.63
C ASN A 79 5.17 9.25 -13.69
N GLN A 80 4.46 10.28 -13.25
CA GLN A 80 3.73 11.19 -14.14
C GLN A 80 4.68 12.17 -14.82
N THR A 81 4.69 12.21 -16.15
CA THR A 81 5.67 12.96 -16.96
C THR A 81 5.58 14.48 -16.84
N THR A 82 4.38 15.03 -16.61
CA THR A 82 4.10 16.47 -16.61
C THR A 82 3.28 16.87 -15.40
N THR A 83 3.43 18.10 -14.93
CA THR A 83 2.62 18.65 -13.83
C THR A 83 1.14 18.70 -14.21
N SER A 84 0.26 18.17 -13.33
CA SER A 84 -1.19 18.31 -13.48
C SER A 84 -1.64 19.76 -13.31
N GLN A 85 -2.82 20.09 -13.85
CA GLN A 85 -3.47 21.35 -13.52
C GLN A 85 -3.76 21.45 -12.01
N SER A 86 -3.56 22.64 -11.45
CA SER A 86 -3.91 22.93 -10.06
C SER A 86 -5.42 23.04 -9.86
N PHE A 87 -5.94 22.41 -8.81
CA PHE A 87 -7.29 22.59 -8.33
C PHE A 87 -7.34 23.71 -7.29
N VAL A 88 -8.45 24.44 -7.27
CA VAL A 88 -8.69 25.53 -6.32
C VAL A 88 -9.43 24.98 -5.09
N LEU A 89 -8.79 25.01 -3.92
CA LEU A 89 -9.40 24.57 -2.67
C LEU A 89 -10.05 25.74 -1.91
N TYR A 90 -9.47 26.93 -1.96
CA TYR A 90 -10.03 28.11 -1.29
C TYR A 90 -9.55 29.37 -1.99
N GLU A 91 -10.41 30.37 -2.11
CA GLU A 91 -10.06 31.68 -2.67
C GLU A 91 -10.67 32.78 -1.82
N LYS A 92 -9.96 33.89 -1.71
CA LYS A 92 -10.44 35.11 -1.05
C LYS A 92 -10.11 36.32 -1.92
N SER A 93 -11.10 37.20 -2.09
CA SER A 93 -11.03 38.41 -2.92
C SER A 93 -10.72 39.68 -2.13
N THR A 94 -10.43 39.57 -0.83
CA THR A 94 -10.08 40.74 0.00
C THR A 94 -8.62 41.10 -0.17
N GLN A 95 -8.30 42.38 -0.35
CA GLN A 95 -6.91 42.85 -0.45
C GLN A 95 -6.13 42.66 0.86
N ASN A 96 -4.80 42.72 0.76
CA ASN A 96 -3.84 42.67 1.88
C ASN A 96 -3.96 41.40 2.74
N ILE A 97 -4.11 40.25 2.09
CA ILE A 97 -4.08 38.95 2.76
C ILE A 97 -2.65 38.43 2.81
N VAL A 98 -2.28 37.90 3.97
CA VAL A 98 -1.04 37.16 4.18
C VAL A 98 -1.37 35.74 4.64
N PHE A 99 -0.82 34.73 3.95
CA PHE A 99 -0.89 33.34 4.41
C PHE A 99 0.33 33.04 5.28
N THR A 100 0.15 33.08 6.59
CA THR A 100 1.27 32.90 7.52
C THR A 100 1.61 31.44 7.77
N ARG A 101 0.66 30.52 7.56
CA ARG A 101 0.89 29.09 7.78
C ARG A 101 -0.04 28.19 7.00
N LEU A 102 0.53 27.13 6.43
CA LEU A 102 -0.20 26.01 5.83
C LEU A 102 0.31 24.71 6.43
N THR A 103 -0.58 23.92 7.04
CA THR A 103 -0.26 22.55 7.46
C THR A 103 -1.32 21.62 6.91
N CYS A 104 -0.92 20.52 6.31
CA CYS A 104 -1.83 19.53 5.76
C CYS A 104 -1.48 18.13 6.26
N SER A 105 -2.46 17.24 6.26
CA SER A 105 -2.28 15.83 6.58
C SER A 105 -3.37 14.98 5.91
N ILE A 106 -3.15 13.67 5.89
CA ILE A 106 -4.17 12.70 5.46
C ILE A 106 -5.22 12.57 6.57
N ASP A 107 -6.50 12.61 6.20
CA ASP A 107 -7.60 12.30 7.11
C ASP A 107 -7.91 10.80 7.01
N TYR A 108 -7.45 10.03 8.01
CA TYR A 108 -7.57 8.57 8.04
C TYR A 108 -8.97 8.08 8.37
N ILE A 109 -9.87 8.94 8.87
CA ILE A 109 -11.24 8.55 9.22
C ILE A 109 -12.17 8.75 8.04
N ILE A 110 -12.11 9.90 7.37
CA ILE A 110 -12.95 10.18 6.21
C ILE A 110 -12.33 9.61 4.91
N ILE A 111 -11.04 9.22 4.94
CA ILE A 111 -10.22 8.90 3.76
C ILE A 111 -10.26 10.07 2.79
N SER A 112 -9.64 11.16 3.21
CA SER A 112 -9.53 12.40 2.44
C SER A 112 -8.27 13.15 2.85
N TYR A 113 -8.14 14.41 2.43
CA TYR A 113 -7.05 15.29 2.83
C TYR A 113 -7.60 16.45 3.63
N VAL A 114 -6.87 16.87 4.64
CA VAL A 114 -7.22 18.03 5.46
C VAL A 114 -6.06 19.01 5.51
N CYS A 115 -6.37 20.28 5.35
CA CYS A 115 -5.42 21.38 5.53
C CYS A 115 -5.96 22.37 6.54
N VAL A 116 -5.07 22.91 7.36
CA VAL A 116 -5.30 24.07 8.20
C VAL A 116 -4.47 25.23 7.67
N LEU A 117 -5.14 26.34 7.44
CA LEU A 117 -4.60 27.55 6.85
C LEU A 117 -4.81 28.72 7.83
N ILE A 118 -3.73 29.42 8.17
CA ILE A 118 -3.78 30.66 8.96
C ILE A 118 -3.60 31.84 8.02
N ILE A 119 -4.54 32.77 8.11
CA ILE A 119 -4.67 33.95 7.26
C ILE A 119 -4.62 35.18 8.15
N GLU A 120 -3.75 36.12 7.85
CA GLU A 120 -3.73 37.45 8.44
C GLU A 120 -4.20 38.47 7.41
N GLN A 121 -5.02 39.41 7.85
CA GLN A 121 -5.54 40.48 7.01
C GLN A 121 -5.44 41.80 7.77
N GLU A 122 -4.90 42.84 7.14
CA GLU A 122 -4.96 44.19 7.69
C GLU A 122 -6.40 44.71 7.65
N ASP A 123 -6.88 45.26 8.77
CA ASP A 123 -8.23 45.81 8.88
C ASP A 123 -8.42 46.99 7.91
N PRO A 124 -9.35 46.89 6.94
CA PRO A 124 -9.64 47.97 5.99
C PRO A 124 -10.07 49.28 6.66
N ALA A 125 -10.64 49.23 7.87
CA ALA A 125 -11.11 50.42 8.59
C ALA A 125 -9.96 51.29 9.13
N SER A 126 -8.77 50.71 9.30
CA SER A 126 -7.56 51.45 9.73
C SER A 126 -6.99 52.38 8.64
N ILE A 127 -7.43 52.23 7.40
CA ILE A 127 -6.95 52.99 6.23
C ILE A 127 -7.60 54.39 6.17
N ASN A 128 -8.77 54.59 6.80
CA ASN A 128 -9.53 55.85 6.73
C ASN A 128 -9.58 56.65 8.05
N GLY A 129 -8.83 56.24 9.08
CA GLY A 129 -8.83 56.90 10.39
C GLY A 129 -7.61 57.78 10.62
N THR A 130 -7.81 59.11 10.67
CA THR A 130 -6.80 60.07 11.12
C THR A 130 -6.30 59.77 12.54
N ASN A 131 -4.97 59.62 12.64
CA ASN A 131 -4.12 59.64 13.84
C ASN A 131 -3.99 58.34 14.68
N ASN A 132 -2.75 57.81 14.62
CA ASN A 132 -2.01 57.00 15.60
C ASN A 132 -2.40 55.54 15.87
N THR A 133 -1.56 54.67 15.30
CA THR A 133 -0.90 53.51 15.93
C THR A 133 -1.80 52.43 16.54
N SER A 134 -2.45 51.64 15.70
CA SER A 134 -2.60 50.18 15.84
C SER A 134 -3.26 49.66 14.56
N THR A 135 -2.47 49.15 13.61
CA THR A 135 -3.02 48.32 12.53
C THR A 135 -3.59 47.06 13.17
N THR A 136 -4.91 46.97 13.29
CA THR A 136 -5.58 45.76 13.76
C THR A 136 -5.46 44.70 12.67
N THR A 137 -4.63 43.68 12.89
CA THR A 137 -4.55 42.51 12.01
C THR A 137 -5.60 41.49 12.44
N ILE A 138 -6.50 41.13 11.54
CA ILE A 138 -7.50 40.09 11.74
C ILE A 138 -6.86 38.76 11.35
N THR A 139 -6.63 37.89 12.33
CA THR A 139 -6.16 36.52 12.09
C THR A 139 -7.35 35.57 12.01
N SER A 140 -7.40 34.75 10.96
CA SER A 140 -8.42 33.72 10.74
C SER A 140 -7.75 32.37 10.52
N CYS A 141 -8.31 31.32 11.11
CA CYS A 141 -7.85 29.94 10.92
C CYS A 141 -8.94 29.10 10.27
N ILE A 142 -8.61 28.46 9.16
CA ILE A 142 -9.55 27.72 8.31
C ILE A 142 -9.08 26.27 8.20
N LYS A 143 -9.98 25.31 8.47
CA LYS A 143 -9.80 23.89 8.22
C LYS A 143 -10.58 23.50 6.96
N ILE A 144 -9.90 22.92 5.99
CA ILE A 144 -10.46 22.51 4.69
C ILE A 144 -10.29 21.01 4.54
N ARG A 145 -11.37 20.29 4.25
CA ARG A 145 -11.34 18.89 3.84
C ARG A 145 -11.64 18.76 2.36
N PHE A 146 -10.87 17.95 1.64
CA PHE A 146 -10.99 17.78 0.19
C PHE A 146 -10.55 16.39 -0.29
N LEU A 147 -10.98 16.06 -1.49
CA LEU A 147 -10.74 14.79 -2.19
C LEU A 147 -9.55 14.91 -3.17
N SER A 148 -9.00 13.78 -3.60
CA SER A 148 -8.01 13.64 -4.68
C SER A 148 -8.49 14.18 -6.03
N THR A 149 -9.81 14.37 -6.19
CA THR A 149 -10.41 15.05 -7.35
C THR A 149 -10.36 16.58 -7.27
N GLY A 150 -9.85 17.14 -6.17
CA GLY A 150 -9.92 18.57 -5.85
C GLY A 150 -11.27 19.02 -5.29
N SER A 151 -12.26 18.11 -5.20
CA SER A 151 -13.58 18.42 -4.66
C SER A 151 -13.51 18.69 -3.15
N ARG A 152 -14.17 19.77 -2.71
CA ARG A 152 -14.20 20.17 -1.29
C ARG A 152 -15.34 19.47 -0.58
N LEU A 153 -15.02 18.86 0.56
CA LEU A 153 -16.01 18.21 1.43
C LEU A 153 -16.54 19.17 2.49
N LYS A 154 -15.65 19.93 3.14
CA LYS A 154 -16.01 20.78 4.28
C LYS A 154 -15.05 21.95 4.48
N LEU A 155 -15.59 23.05 4.97
CA LEU A 155 -14.87 24.27 5.35
C LEU A 155 -15.32 24.69 6.75
N ASP A 156 -14.42 24.60 7.74
CA ASP A 156 -14.69 24.96 9.13
C ASP A 156 -13.76 26.09 9.58
N SER A 157 -14.29 27.05 10.35
CA SER A 157 -13.47 28.04 11.06
C SER A 157 -12.99 27.47 12.40
N ILE A 158 -11.69 27.50 12.66
CA ILE A 158 -11.11 27.12 13.96
C ILE A 158 -10.83 28.39 14.76
N PHE A 159 -11.27 28.44 16.01
CA PHE A 159 -11.22 29.66 16.84
C PHE A 159 -9.99 29.77 17.75
N ASN A 160 -8.99 28.89 17.64
CA ASN A 160 -7.79 28.98 18.48
C ASN A 160 -6.62 29.64 17.72
N LEU A 161 -6.31 30.88 18.07
CA LEU A 161 -5.33 31.73 17.39
C LEU A 161 -3.87 31.52 17.86
N THR A 162 -3.62 30.63 18.82
CA THR A 162 -2.25 30.32 19.32
C THR A 162 -1.62 29.10 18.65
N LEU A 163 -2.19 28.67 17.53
CA LEU A 163 -1.77 27.49 16.79
C LEU A 163 -0.37 27.66 16.22
N THR A 164 0.53 26.78 16.64
CA THR A 164 1.70 26.48 15.84
C THR A 164 1.33 25.38 14.86
N SER A 165 1.24 24.12 15.23
CA SER A 165 1.02 23.05 14.24
C SER A 165 -0.30 22.29 14.41
N PHE A 166 -0.66 21.59 13.33
CA PHE A 166 -1.84 20.75 13.19
C PHE A 166 -1.44 19.41 12.57
N ASN A 167 -1.84 18.30 13.18
CA ASN A 167 -1.70 16.98 12.59
C ASN A 167 -2.95 16.15 12.90
N THR A 168 -3.49 15.47 11.89
CA THR A 168 -4.44 14.37 12.14
C THR A 168 -3.74 13.21 12.82
N LEU A 169 -4.50 12.43 13.57
CA LEU A 169 -4.00 11.23 14.20
C LEU A 169 -4.43 10.01 13.36
N PRO A 170 -3.53 9.05 13.12
CA PRO A 170 -3.86 7.80 12.45
C PRO A 170 -5.08 7.08 13.05
N LEU A 171 -5.17 6.98 14.37
CA LEU A 171 -6.30 6.42 15.13
C LEU A 171 -7.40 7.44 15.47
N GLY A 172 -7.62 8.41 14.58
CA GLY A 172 -8.71 9.37 14.59
C GLY A 172 -8.51 10.59 15.49
N GLY A 173 -9.20 11.67 15.15
CA GLY A 173 -9.02 12.98 15.76
C GLY A 173 -7.82 13.74 15.20
N TYR A 174 -7.47 14.84 15.85
CA TYR A 174 -6.33 15.67 15.49
C TYR A 174 -5.70 16.33 16.72
N VAL A 175 -4.43 16.69 16.60
CA VAL A 175 -3.70 17.46 17.60
C VAL A 175 -3.46 18.87 17.13
N LEU A 176 -3.74 19.82 18.03
CA LEU A 176 -3.32 21.20 17.93
C LEU A 176 -2.13 21.41 18.87
N ILE A 177 -1.08 22.01 18.34
CA ILE A 177 0.16 22.23 19.08
C ILE A 177 0.34 23.74 19.19
N SER A 178 0.56 24.22 20.41
CA SER A 178 1.09 25.56 20.63
C SER A 178 2.53 25.46 21.11
N GLN A 179 3.39 26.30 20.55
CA GLN A 179 4.80 26.37 20.88
C GLN A 179 5.09 27.71 21.55
N LYS A 180 5.81 27.67 22.66
CA LYS A 180 6.33 28.86 23.32
C LYS A 180 7.82 28.70 23.55
N THR A 181 8.60 29.64 23.05
CA THR A 181 10.04 29.70 23.34
C THR A 181 10.24 30.39 24.70
N ALA A 182 11.04 29.79 25.58
CA ALA A 182 11.41 30.47 26.82
C ALA A 182 12.36 31.62 26.54
N LEU A 183 12.17 32.74 27.24
CA LEU A 183 13.11 33.86 27.24
C LEU A 183 14.51 33.36 27.62
N ASN A 184 15.51 33.68 26.78
CA ASN A 184 16.93 33.34 26.99
C ASN A 184 17.24 31.83 27.15
N SER A 185 16.45 30.95 26.54
CA SER A 185 16.63 29.50 26.65
C SER A 185 16.88 28.81 25.30
N THR A 186 17.50 27.63 25.35
CA THR A 186 17.72 26.72 24.21
C THR A 186 16.64 25.64 24.09
N VAL A 187 15.46 25.86 24.68
CA VAL A 187 14.36 24.90 24.63
C VAL A 187 13.04 25.57 24.26
N ASN A 188 12.18 24.81 23.60
CA ASN A 188 10.81 25.18 23.30
C ASN A 188 9.85 24.35 24.16
N PHE A 189 8.75 24.97 24.57
CA PHE A 189 7.66 24.29 25.27
C PHE A 189 6.51 24.03 24.32
N PHE A 190 6.03 22.79 24.31
CA PHE A 190 4.84 22.39 23.58
C PHE A 190 3.68 22.13 24.52
N THR A 191 2.53 22.67 24.15
CA THR A 191 1.23 22.33 24.74
C THR A 191 0.39 21.68 23.65
N PHE A 192 -0.11 20.48 23.94
CA PHE A 192 -0.87 19.65 23.00
C PHE A 192 -2.34 19.65 23.39
N HIS A 193 -3.21 19.92 22.43
CA HIS A 193 -4.65 19.80 22.60
C HIS A 193 -5.17 18.78 21.58
N LEU A 194 -5.66 17.66 22.09
CA LEU A 194 -6.27 16.63 21.26
C LEU A 194 -7.76 16.88 21.10
N TYR A 195 -8.24 16.74 19.88
CA TYR A 195 -9.65 16.87 19.53
C TYR A 195 -10.11 15.62 18.79
N ASP A 196 -11.36 15.23 19.00
CA ASP A 196 -12.00 14.20 18.18
C ASP A 196 -12.45 14.77 16.82
N GLU A 197 -13.08 13.92 16.00
CA GLU A 197 -13.59 14.29 14.67
C GLU A 197 -14.69 15.36 14.68
N TYR A 198 -15.35 15.54 15.83
CA TYR A 198 -16.43 16.49 16.05
C TYR A 198 -15.93 17.80 16.69
N ASN A 199 -14.61 18.01 16.70
CA ASN A 199 -13.94 19.15 17.31
C ASN A 199 -14.18 19.27 18.83
N LYS A 200 -14.48 18.16 19.52
CA LYS A 200 -14.58 18.12 20.98
C LYS A 200 -13.19 17.85 21.57
N LEU A 201 -12.79 18.69 22.53
CA LEU A 201 -11.53 18.53 23.24
C LEU A 201 -11.54 17.22 24.04
N SER A 202 -10.49 16.41 23.88
CA SER A 202 -10.31 15.17 24.65
C SER A 202 -10.10 15.49 26.12
N THR A 203 -10.79 14.75 26.98
CA THR A 203 -10.67 14.85 28.44
C THR A 203 -9.47 14.07 28.99
N GLN A 204 -8.76 13.33 28.15
CA GLN A 204 -7.66 12.49 28.57
C GLN A 204 -6.45 13.37 28.93
N GLN A 205 -6.12 13.41 30.22
CA GLN A 205 -5.03 14.23 30.72
C GLN A 205 -3.70 13.70 30.21
N PHE A 206 -2.92 14.59 29.60
CA PHE A 206 -1.51 14.34 29.34
C PHE A 206 -0.73 14.47 30.64
N PRO A 207 -0.04 13.42 31.10
CA PRO A 207 0.69 13.48 32.37
C PRO A 207 1.89 14.45 32.34
N LEU A 208 2.29 14.94 31.15
CA LEU A 208 3.48 15.76 30.96
C LEU A 208 3.18 16.98 30.09
N GLN A 209 2.45 17.98 30.59
CA GLN A 209 2.33 19.28 29.91
C GLN A 209 2.88 20.42 30.76
N PRO A 210 3.60 21.40 30.16
CA PRO A 210 4.08 21.40 28.78
C PRO A 210 5.25 20.42 28.56
N ILE A 211 5.45 19.95 27.33
CA ILE A 211 6.58 19.09 26.96
C ILE A 211 7.74 19.97 26.52
N ILE A 212 8.93 19.71 27.03
CA ILE A 212 10.16 20.36 26.61
C ILE A 212 10.63 19.71 25.30
N SER A 213 10.94 20.51 24.28
CA SER A 213 11.54 20.08 23.01
C SER A 213 12.82 20.84 22.73
N ASN A 214 13.60 20.36 21.77
CA ASN A 214 14.78 21.05 21.26
C ASN A 214 14.41 22.37 20.54
N LEU A 215 15.43 23.18 20.21
CA LEU A 215 15.26 24.44 19.47
C LEU A 215 14.58 24.28 18.11
N ALA A 216 14.79 23.13 17.46
CA ALA A 216 14.18 22.82 16.17
C ALA A 216 12.70 22.45 16.29
N SER A 217 12.20 22.23 17.52
CA SER A 217 10.81 21.88 17.76
C SER A 217 10.38 20.64 16.96
N SER A 218 11.27 19.66 16.86
CA SER A 218 11.06 18.48 16.02
C SER A 218 10.19 17.45 16.73
N TYR A 219 9.13 17.02 16.04
CA TYR A 219 8.26 15.95 16.48
C TYR A 219 7.70 15.20 15.26
N ASP A 220 7.18 14.00 15.49
CA ASP A 220 6.43 13.23 14.49
C ASP A 220 5.35 12.36 15.16
N ILE A 221 4.38 11.88 14.39
CA ILE A 221 3.31 10.99 14.84
C ILE A 221 3.34 9.73 14.00
N LEU A 222 3.65 8.60 14.64
CA LEU A 222 3.74 7.30 14.01
C LEU A 222 2.35 6.71 13.71
N PRO A 223 2.22 5.77 12.75
CA PRO A 223 0.95 5.13 12.39
C PRO A 223 0.16 4.49 13.53
N ASN A 224 0.83 4.09 14.61
CA ASN A 224 0.22 3.49 15.80
C ASN A 224 -0.22 4.54 16.86
N ASN A 225 -0.40 5.81 16.46
CA ASN A 225 -0.68 6.94 17.36
C ASN A 225 0.41 7.20 18.42
N THR A 226 1.65 6.76 18.22
CA THR A 226 2.76 7.16 19.08
C THR A 226 3.37 8.47 18.58
N MET A 227 3.35 9.50 19.41
CA MET A 227 4.05 10.75 19.17
C MET A 227 5.51 10.66 19.63
N LEU A 228 6.43 11.10 18.78
CA LEU A 228 7.85 11.24 19.08
C LEU A 228 8.20 12.72 19.20
N VAL A 229 8.88 13.11 20.28
CA VAL A 229 9.35 14.49 20.49
C VAL A 229 10.86 14.48 20.72
N ALA A 230 11.60 15.22 19.91
CA ALA A 230 13.04 15.38 20.09
C ALA A 230 13.36 16.30 21.27
N GLN A 231 14.24 15.86 22.15
CA GLN A 231 14.71 16.60 23.32
C GLN A 231 16.23 16.65 23.36
N ASN A 232 16.78 17.80 23.74
CA ASN A 232 18.21 17.91 24.03
C ASN A 232 18.48 17.36 25.44
N GLU A 233 19.47 16.48 25.57
CA GLU A 233 19.97 16.08 26.89
C GLU A 233 21.18 16.92 27.27
N THR A 234 22.03 17.21 26.30
CA THR A 234 23.19 18.11 26.43
C THR A 234 23.31 18.98 25.17
N THR A 235 24.43 19.67 25.00
CA THR A 235 24.74 20.39 23.76
C THR A 235 25.12 19.47 22.60
N THR A 236 25.47 18.20 22.86
CA THR A 236 25.93 17.24 21.84
C THR A 236 25.12 15.95 21.80
N THR A 237 24.24 15.71 22.77
CA THR A 237 23.38 14.52 22.85
C THR A 237 21.91 14.90 22.89
N TRP A 238 21.08 14.06 22.29
CA TRP A 238 19.64 14.21 22.22
C TRP A 238 18.96 12.87 22.48
N LYS A 239 17.70 12.92 22.90
CA LYS A 239 16.82 11.77 23.07
C LYS A 239 15.48 12.00 22.39
N ILE A 240 14.74 10.91 22.17
CA ILE A 240 13.35 10.97 21.73
C ILE A 240 12.46 10.58 22.90
N LEU A 241 11.55 11.48 23.26
CA LEU A 241 10.43 11.15 24.12
C LEU A 241 9.33 10.51 23.27
N SER A 242 8.94 9.29 23.65
CA SER A 242 7.84 8.56 23.02
C SER A 242 6.58 8.66 23.88
N ILE A 243 5.46 9.02 23.27
CA ILE A 243 4.18 9.27 23.96
C ILE A 243 3.06 8.58 23.19
N ASN A 244 2.36 7.65 23.84
CA ASN A 244 1.20 7.01 23.22
C ASN A 244 -0.02 7.95 23.32
N LEU A 245 -0.53 8.37 22.17
CA LEU A 245 -1.75 9.15 22.07
C LEU A 245 -2.96 8.21 22.11
N PRO A 246 -4.08 8.62 22.73
CA PRO A 246 -5.28 7.79 22.72
C PRO A 246 -5.91 7.68 21.33
N PRO A 247 -6.61 6.57 21.03
CA PRO A 247 -7.47 6.50 19.87
C PRO A 247 -8.69 7.40 20.08
N LEU A 248 -9.01 8.24 19.09
CA LEU A 248 -10.18 9.12 19.09
C LEU A 248 -11.10 8.85 17.88
N ALA A 249 -10.83 7.77 17.14
CA ALA A 249 -11.64 7.29 16.04
C ALA A 249 -13.04 6.84 16.51
N PRO A 250 -14.08 6.98 15.66
CA PRO A 250 -15.39 6.39 15.92
C PRO A 250 -15.40 4.86 15.75
N PHE A 251 -14.38 4.30 15.08
CA PHE A 251 -14.24 2.88 14.82
C PHE A 251 -13.29 2.23 15.82
N ASN A 252 -13.54 0.97 16.16
CA ASN A 252 -12.59 0.16 16.91
C ASN A 252 -11.46 -0.29 15.98
N ASP A 253 -10.23 -0.23 16.49
CA ASP A 253 -9.07 -0.80 15.80
C ASP A 253 -9.08 -2.33 15.93
N SER A 254 -9.38 -3.01 14.83
CA SER A 254 -9.33 -4.48 14.73
C SER A 254 -7.90 -5.02 14.50
N GLY A 255 -6.89 -4.15 14.50
CA GLY A 255 -5.48 -4.51 14.42
C GLY A 255 -5.01 -4.86 13.01
N TYR A 256 -5.66 -4.35 11.96
CA TYR A 256 -5.25 -4.56 10.56
C TYR A 256 -4.32 -3.45 10.02
N ASP A 257 -3.84 -2.56 10.90
CA ASP A 257 -3.16 -1.31 10.54
C ASP A 257 -3.99 -0.45 9.58
N ASN A 258 -5.31 -0.63 9.63
CA ASN A 258 -6.31 0.03 8.82
C ASN A 258 -7.64 0.03 9.58
N LEU A 259 -8.03 1.21 10.08
CA LEU A 259 -9.25 1.39 10.87
C LEU A 259 -10.54 1.12 10.10
N HIS A 260 -10.48 1.06 8.78
CA HIS A 260 -11.63 0.76 7.95
C HIS A 260 -11.87 -0.73 7.81
N VAL A 261 -10.90 -1.58 8.15
CA VAL A 261 -11.06 -3.03 8.14
C VAL A 261 -11.65 -3.47 9.47
N ASN A 262 -12.90 -3.91 9.45
CA ASN A 262 -13.61 -4.42 10.60
C ASN A 262 -13.13 -5.83 10.97
N SER A 263 -13.14 -6.73 9.99
CA SER A 263 -12.80 -8.14 10.19
C SER A 263 -12.50 -8.82 8.85
N THR A 264 -11.93 -10.03 8.92
CA THR A 264 -11.55 -10.80 7.73
C THR A 264 -11.89 -12.28 7.90
N TYR A 265 -11.95 -12.99 6.77
CA TYR A 265 -11.84 -14.43 6.70
C TYR A 265 -10.75 -14.82 5.71
N PRO A 266 -9.73 -15.58 6.13
CA PRO A 266 -9.58 -16.20 7.45
C PRO A 266 -9.37 -15.14 8.54
N GLN A 267 -9.80 -15.44 9.76
CA GLN A 267 -9.62 -14.51 10.86
C GLN A 267 -8.12 -14.37 11.17
N LYS A 268 -7.65 -13.14 11.36
CA LYS A 268 -6.28 -12.87 11.83
C LYS A 268 -5.98 -13.68 13.09
N GLY A 269 -4.83 -14.35 13.11
CA GLY A 269 -4.34 -15.19 14.20
C GLY A 269 -5.01 -16.57 14.31
N SER A 270 -5.93 -16.93 13.39
CA SER A 270 -6.48 -18.29 13.35
C SER A 270 -5.44 -19.29 12.85
N ASN A 271 -5.53 -20.57 13.26
CA ASN A 271 -4.61 -21.64 12.85
C ASN A 271 -5.36 -22.88 12.32
N SER A 272 -6.58 -22.67 11.81
CA SER A 272 -7.51 -23.74 11.46
C SER A 272 -8.16 -23.52 10.09
N LEU A 273 -7.51 -22.76 9.20
CA LEU A 273 -8.01 -22.60 7.84
C LEU A 273 -7.98 -23.95 7.11
N SER A 274 -9.10 -24.35 6.53
CA SER A 274 -9.15 -25.58 5.74
C SER A 274 -8.25 -25.48 4.51
N LEU A 275 -7.59 -26.57 4.14
CA LEU A 275 -6.85 -26.63 2.89
C LEU A 275 -7.80 -26.40 1.71
N ASN A 276 -7.27 -25.83 0.63
CA ASN A 276 -8.02 -25.55 -0.60
C ASN A 276 -9.20 -24.59 -0.41
N THR A 277 -9.23 -23.81 0.66
CA THR A 277 -10.18 -22.69 0.77
C THR A 277 -10.05 -21.82 -0.47
N ASP A 278 -11.17 -21.71 -1.19
CA ASP A 278 -11.31 -21.08 -2.50
C ASP A 278 -11.87 -19.66 -2.39
N MET A 279 -12.15 -19.17 -1.18
CA MET A 279 -12.58 -17.80 -0.96
C MET A 279 -12.00 -17.18 0.31
N ILE A 280 -11.77 -15.89 0.23
CA ILE A 280 -11.50 -15.03 1.38
C ILE A 280 -12.42 -13.82 1.33
N TYR A 281 -12.58 -13.14 2.45
CA TYR A 281 -13.28 -11.86 2.45
C TYR A 281 -12.69 -10.88 3.45
N ILE A 282 -12.91 -9.60 3.14
CA ILE A 282 -12.61 -8.46 4.01
C ILE A 282 -13.92 -7.73 4.24
N ILE A 283 -14.25 -7.48 5.50
CA ILE A 283 -15.40 -6.68 5.91
C ILE A 283 -14.89 -5.31 6.31
N TYR A 284 -15.37 -4.27 5.64
CA TYR A 284 -15.08 -2.88 5.95
C TYR A 284 -16.14 -2.29 6.89
N ASN A 285 -15.81 -1.20 7.58
CA ASN A 285 -16.76 -0.44 8.40
C ASN A 285 -17.73 0.38 7.55
N GLU A 286 -17.31 0.77 6.34
CA GLU A 286 -18.09 1.57 5.39
C GLU A 286 -18.12 0.89 4.01
N PRO A 287 -19.08 1.23 3.13
CA PRO A 287 -19.16 0.66 1.80
C PRO A 287 -17.95 1.02 0.92
N VAL A 288 -17.56 0.10 0.05
CA VAL A 288 -16.37 0.23 -0.79
C VAL A 288 -16.65 -0.14 -2.25
N SER A 289 -15.73 0.21 -3.14
CA SER A 289 -15.71 -0.26 -4.54
C SER A 289 -14.30 -0.65 -4.96
N PHE A 290 -14.16 -1.52 -5.97
CA PHE A 290 -12.84 -1.91 -6.48
C PHE A 290 -12.11 -0.72 -7.10
N SER A 291 -10.78 -0.75 -7.00
CA SER A 291 -9.92 0.27 -7.58
C SER A 291 -8.77 -0.36 -8.39
N ASN A 292 -7.49 -0.13 -8.03
CA ASN A 292 -6.35 -0.46 -8.89
C ASN A 292 -5.25 -1.27 -8.20
N GLY A 293 -5.27 -1.41 -6.88
CA GLY A 293 -4.27 -2.14 -6.10
C GLY A 293 -4.38 -3.65 -6.26
N ASN A 294 -3.42 -4.37 -5.69
CA ASN A 294 -3.41 -5.83 -5.67
C ASN A 294 -3.55 -6.38 -4.25
N LEU A 295 -4.00 -7.61 -4.18
CA LEU A 295 -3.89 -8.45 -3.00
C LEU A 295 -2.84 -9.51 -3.29
N THR A 296 -1.91 -9.70 -2.36
CA THR A 296 -0.83 -10.68 -2.50
C THR A 296 -0.81 -11.62 -1.31
N ILE A 297 -0.83 -12.91 -1.59
CA ILE A 297 -0.83 -13.99 -0.61
C ILE A 297 0.56 -14.61 -0.58
N TYR A 298 1.12 -14.72 0.62
CA TYR A 298 2.41 -15.35 0.86
C TYR A 298 2.25 -16.52 1.82
N GLN A 299 3.07 -17.54 1.63
CA GLN A 299 3.37 -18.54 2.66
C GLN A 299 4.71 -18.17 3.31
N GLN A 300 4.83 -18.30 4.63
CA GLN A 300 6.12 -18.22 5.28
C GLN A 300 6.73 -19.61 5.41
N ILE A 301 7.91 -19.79 4.80
CA ILE A 301 8.72 -20.99 4.96
C ILE A 301 10.00 -20.58 5.68
N ASN A 302 10.18 -21.05 6.92
CA ASN A 302 11.22 -20.59 7.84
C ASN A 302 11.15 -19.07 8.10
N SER A 303 11.97 -18.29 7.38
CA SER A 303 12.04 -16.82 7.46
C SER A 303 11.90 -16.15 6.09
N THR A 304 11.44 -16.90 5.08
CA THR A 304 11.28 -16.39 3.70
C THR A 304 9.81 -16.39 3.34
N LEU A 305 9.33 -15.27 2.77
CA LEU A 305 8.01 -15.18 2.18
C LEU A 305 8.02 -15.73 0.77
N VAL A 306 7.15 -16.70 0.52
CA VAL A 306 6.96 -17.38 -0.76
C VAL A 306 5.65 -16.91 -1.36
N LEU A 307 5.72 -16.27 -2.52
CA LEU A 307 4.52 -15.85 -3.24
C LEU A 307 3.63 -17.06 -3.52
N ARG A 308 2.35 -16.97 -3.19
CA ARG A 308 1.34 -17.96 -3.57
C ARG A 308 0.50 -17.43 -4.72
N GLN A 309 -0.16 -16.30 -4.49
CA GLN A 309 -1.06 -15.74 -5.49
C GLN A 309 -1.03 -14.23 -5.41
N ARG A 310 -1.01 -13.58 -6.58
CA ARG A 310 -1.22 -12.13 -6.71
C ARG A 310 -2.51 -11.88 -7.48
N ILE A 311 -3.37 -11.04 -6.92
CA ILE A 311 -4.73 -10.81 -7.40
C ILE A 311 -4.92 -9.32 -7.62
N SER A 312 -5.17 -8.91 -8.87
CA SER A 312 -5.49 -7.50 -9.17
C SER A 312 -6.97 -7.26 -8.97
N SER A 313 -7.34 -6.15 -8.31
CA SER A 313 -8.75 -5.75 -8.14
C SER A 313 -9.49 -5.51 -9.47
N LYS A 314 -8.77 -5.33 -10.58
CA LYS A 314 -9.36 -5.14 -11.92
C LYS A 314 -9.73 -6.42 -12.64
N THR A 315 -8.95 -7.48 -12.43
CA THR A 315 -9.05 -8.72 -13.22
C THR A 315 -9.51 -9.91 -12.38
N CYS A 316 -9.65 -9.73 -11.07
CA CYS A 316 -10.02 -10.81 -10.20
C CYS A 316 -11.48 -11.24 -10.35
N GLN A 317 -11.73 -12.51 -10.06
CA GLN A 317 -13.08 -13.02 -9.84
C GLN A 317 -13.52 -12.65 -8.43
N CYS A 318 -13.86 -11.38 -8.23
CA CYS A 318 -14.26 -10.84 -6.94
C CYS A 318 -15.64 -10.18 -7.00
N THR A 319 -16.30 -10.08 -5.85
CA THR A 319 -17.61 -9.41 -5.71
C THR A 319 -17.60 -8.48 -4.51
N ILE A 320 -18.32 -7.36 -4.61
CA ILE A 320 -18.57 -6.46 -3.50
C ILE A 320 -20.06 -6.45 -3.19
N SER A 321 -20.40 -6.59 -1.91
CA SER A 321 -21.76 -6.45 -1.40
C SER A 321 -21.74 -5.45 -0.24
N GLY A 322 -21.90 -4.15 -0.56
CA GLY A 322 -21.81 -3.06 0.40
C GLY A 322 -20.41 -2.96 1.01
N THR A 323 -20.25 -3.44 2.24
CA THR A 323 -18.99 -3.41 2.98
C THR A 323 -18.15 -4.68 2.85
N ILE A 324 -18.69 -5.73 2.23
CA ILE A 324 -18.03 -7.04 2.14
C ILE A 324 -17.38 -7.18 0.77
N VAL A 325 -16.06 -7.36 0.77
CA VAL A 325 -15.26 -7.71 -0.41
C VAL A 325 -14.96 -9.21 -0.37
N LYS A 326 -15.53 -9.97 -1.30
CA LYS A 326 -15.27 -11.41 -1.45
C LYS A 326 -14.34 -11.64 -2.64
N ILE A 327 -13.28 -12.42 -2.42
CA ILE A 327 -12.26 -12.73 -3.41
C ILE A 327 -12.18 -14.25 -3.57
N ASN A 328 -12.32 -14.73 -4.81
CA ASN A 328 -12.10 -16.14 -5.13
C ASN A 328 -10.61 -16.41 -5.32
N LEU A 329 -10.17 -17.57 -4.84
CA LEU A 329 -8.78 -18.02 -4.84
C LEU A 329 -8.63 -19.31 -5.65
N SER A 330 -7.40 -19.55 -6.11
CA SER A 330 -7.07 -20.81 -6.74
C SER A 330 -6.79 -21.88 -5.69
N SER A 331 -7.14 -23.13 -5.97
CA SER A 331 -7.00 -24.25 -5.03
C SER A 331 -5.56 -24.46 -4.52
N TYR A 332 -4.55 -24.11 -5.32
CA TYR A 332 -3.13 -24.22 -4.94
C TYR A 332 -2.67 -23.16 -3.91
N THR A 333 -3.52 -22.19 -3.55
CA THR A 333 -3.12 -21.03 -2.72
C THR A 333 -2.86 -21.42 -1.26
N PHE A 334 -3.80 -22.14 -0.66
CA PHE A 334 -3.73 -22.63 0.72
C PHE A 334 -3.66 -24.16 0.74
N ASN A 335 -2.63 -24.71 0.09
CA ASN A 335 -2.50 -26.14 -0.16
C ASN A 335 -1.51 -26.87 0.75
N VAL A 336 -0.92 -26.16 1.72
CA VAL A 336 0.11 -26.72 2.61
C VAL A 336 -0.43 -26.83 4.03
N PRO A 337 -0.42 -28.02 4.64
CA PRO A 337 -0.91 -28.22 6.00
C PRO A 337 0.03 -27.68 7.08
N ASN A 338 -0.54 -27.19 8.18
CA ASN A 338 0.18 -26.70 9.36
C ASN A 338 1.16 -25.56 9.06
N GLU A 339 0.87 -24.72 8.08
CA GLU A 339 1.76 -23.66 7.61
C GLU A 339 1.16 -22.27 7.84
N GLN A 340 2.03 -21.27 7.94
CA GLN A 340 1.65 -19.87 8.15
C GLN A 340 1.57 -19.11 6.83
N TYR A 341 0.51 -18.32 6.71
CA TYR A 341 0.22 -17.49 5.55
C TYR A 341 -0.03 -16.05 5.96
N TYR A 342 0.24 -15.16 5.01
CA TYR A 342 0.07 -13.72 5.16
C TYR A 342 -0.62 -13.18 3.93
N ILE A 343 -1.55 -12.26 4.15
CA ILE A 343 -2.20 -11.52 3.07
C ILE A 343 -1.84 -10.05 3.20
N GLN A 344 -1.17 -9.54 2.17
CA GLN A 344 -0.97 -8.11 1.97
C GLN A 344 -2.07 -7.60 1.04
N VAL A 345 -2.65 -6.47 1.40
CA VAL A 345 -3.55 -5.73 0.52
C VAL A 345 -2.86 -4.41 0.23
N ASP A 346 -2.60 -4.12 -1.05
CA ASP A 346 -2.00 -2.85 -1.44
C ASP A 346 -2.96 -1.71 -1.13
N ASP A 347 -2.41 -0.53 -0.83
CA ASP A 347 -3.18 0.71 -0.91
C ASP A 347 -3.87 0.81 -2.28
N ASN A 348 -5.03 1.46 -2.32
CA ASN A 348 -5.83 1.60 -3.52
C ASN A 348 -6.37 0.27 -4.09
N PHE A 349 -6.36 -0.84 -3.34
CA PHE A 349 -7.05 -2.07 -3.74
C PHE A 349 -8.57 -1.84 -3.85
N VAL A 350 -9.13 -1.14 -2.86
CA VAL A 350 -10.48 -0.59 -2.86
C VAL A 350 -10.46 0.93 -2.69
N LYS A 351 -11.61 1.55 -2.93
CA LYS A 351 -11.85 2.98 -2.74
C LYS A 351 -13.20 3.21 -2.05
N THR A 352 -13.34 4.37 -1.43
CA THR A 352 -14.59 4.81 -0.79
C THR A 352 -15.71 5.06 -1.81
N GLU A 353 -16.94 5.28 -1.35
CA GLU A 353 -18.05 5.72 -2.19
C GLU A 353 -17.79 7.04 -2.92
N TYR A 354 -16.92 7.90 -2.36
CA TYR A 354 -16.49 9.17 -2.97
C TYR A 354 -15.37 8.99 -4.01
N GLY A 355 -14.91 7.75 -4.21
CA GLY A 355 -13.86 7.42 -5.16
C GLY A 355 -12.43 7.62 -4.63
N GLU A 356 -12.24 7.81 -3.32
CA GLU A 356 -10.91 7.95 -2.74
C GLU A 356 -10.22 6.61 -2.53
N PRO A 357 -9.00 6.41 -3.03
CA PRO A 357 -8.17 5.25 -2.72
C PRO A 357 -8.06 5.03 -1.22
N MET A 358 -8.36 3.82 -0.75
CA MET A 358 -8.26 3.47 0.67
C MET A 358 -6.89 2.87 0.99
N PRO A 359 -6.41 3.01 2.25
CA PRO A 359 -5.28 2.26 2.73
C PRO A 359 -5.54 0.75 2.63
N GLY A 360 -4.48 -0.01 2.44
CA GLY A 360 -4.48 -1.47 2.36
C GLY A 360 -4.32 -2.14 3.72
N ILE A 361 -3.73 -3.34 3.71
CA ILE A 361 -3.31 -4.10 4.89
C ILE A 361 -1.83 -4.41 4.72
N ASN A 362 -1.02 -3.96 5.68
CA ASN A 362 0.42 -4.10 5.63
C ASN A 362 0.88 -5.58 5.63
N PRO A 363 2.07 -5.87 5.07
CA PRO A 363 2.69 -7.19 5.19
C PRO A 363 2.79 -7.63 6.65
N TYR A 364 2.67 -8.93 6.89
CA TYR A 364 2.71 -9.56 8.22
C TYR A 364 1.53 -9.26 9.16
N THR A 365 0.66 -8.30 8.84
CA THR A 365 -0.46 -7.92 9.72
C THR A 365 -1.63 -8.91 9.67
N TRP A 366 -2.08 -9.30 8.48
CA TRP A 366 -3.10 -10.34 8.33
C TRP A 366 -2.44 -11.71 8.17
N ALA A 367 -2.13 -12.31 9.32
CA ALA A 367 -1.47 -13.62 9.45
C ALA A 367 -2.46 -14.70 9.93
N PHE A 368 -2.34 -15.92 9.42
CA PHE A 368 -3.10 -17.09 9.89
C PHE A 368 -2.42 -18.40 9.45
N GLY A 369 -2.81 -19.50 10.09
CA GLY A 369 -2.34 -20.85 9.80
C GLY A 369 -3.41 -21.73 9.16
N THR A 370 -2.95 -22.65 8.31
CA THR A 370 -3.77 -23.75 7.80
C THR A 370 -3.87 -24.89 8.80
N ALA A 371 -4.99 -25.60 8.76
CA ALA A 371 -5.18 -26.84 9.48
C ALA A 371 -4.25 -27.94 8.93
N GLY A 372 -3.93 -28.92 9.78
CA GLY A 372 -3.30 -30.15 9.35
C GLY A 372 -4.22 -31.00 8.48
N ILE A 373 -3.64 -31.96 7.75
CA ILE A 373 -4.42 -33.01 7.09
C ILE A 373 -5.01 -33.90 8.19
N SER A 374 -6.33 -33.87 8.36
CA SER A 374 -7.05 -34.84 9.19
C SER A 374 -7.28 -36.13 8.41
N ASP A 375 -7.57 -37.22 9.13
CA ASP A 375 -7.67 -38.59 8.61
C ASP A 375 -8.68 -38.67 7.45
N GLN A 376 -8.18 -38.54 6.22
CA GLN A 376 -9.00 -38.58 5.03
C GLN A 376 -9.23 -40.06 4.69
N ASN A 377 -10.50 -40.50 4.77
CA ASN A 377 -11.01 -41.74 4.17
C ASN A 377 -10.92 -41.73 2.62
N GLN A 378 -9.86 -41.15 2.06
CA GLN A 378 -9.61 -41.11 0.64
C GLN A 378 -8.83 -42.36 0.20
N LYS A 379 -9.33 -42.95 -0.89
CA LYS A 379 -8.72 -44.06 -1.60
C LYS A 379 -7.27 -43.72 -1.93
N ILE A 380 -6.34 -44.63 -1.59
CA ILE A 380 -4.94 -44.50 -2.01
C ILE A 380 -4.93 -44.58 -3.54
N ILE A 381 -4.73 -43.45 -4.19
CA ILE A 381 -4.42 -43.38 -5.61
C ILE A 381 -2.90 -43.57 -5.68
N GLY A 382 -2.47 -44.58 -6.45
CA GLY A 382 -1.06 -44.87 -6.66
C GLY A 382 -0.34 -43.78 -7.45
N ASP A 383 0.87 -44.08 -7.92
CA ASP A 383 1.68 -43.16 -8.69
C ASP A 383 0.94 -42.60 -9.91
N ILE A 384 1.09 -41.30 -10.17
CA ILE A 384 0.53 -40.63 -11.35
C ILE A 384 1.68 -40.18 -12.23
N SER A 385 1.64 -40.53 -13.51
CA SER A 385 2.55 -39.97 -14.51
C SER A 385 1.81 -39.00 -15.41
N GLY A 386 2.51 -37.95 -15.83
CA GLY A 386 1.97 -36.94 -16.71
C GLY A 386 3.07 -36.17 -17.41
N ILE A 387 2.64 -35.14 -18.12
CA ILE A 387 3.49 -34.35 -19.00
C ILE A 387 3.25 -32.86 -18.75
N ILE A 388 4.33 -32.11 -18.83
CA ILE A 388 4.34 -30.65 -18.83
C ILE A 388 4.94 -30.18 -20.16
N ARG A 389 4.57 -28.97 -20.58
CA ARG A 389 5.02 -28.40 -21.86
C ARG A 389 5.85 -27.15 -21.63
N LEU A 390 6.92 -27.01 -22.40
CA LEU A 390 7.69 -25.77 -22.47
C LEU A 390 7.05 -24.78 -23.44
N THR A 391 7.24 -23.48 -23.19
CA THR A 391 6.94 -22.43 -24.17
C THR A 391 7.85 -22.55 -25.40
N THR A 392 7.55 -21.83 -26.47
CA THR A 392 8.43 -21.77 -27.66
C THR A 392 9.82 -21.24 -27.30
N GLU A 393 9.89 -20.18 -26.49
CA GLU A 393 11.15 -19.64 -25.98
C GLU A 393 11.89 -20.65 -25.11
N GLY A 394 11.17 -21.32 -24.20
CA GLY A 394 11.73 -22.36 -23.34
C GLY A 394 12.27 -23.55 -24.13
N THR A 395 11.59 -23.91 -25.21
CA THR A 395 12.01 -24.98 -26.12
C THR A 395 13.30 -24.61 -26.84
N HIS A 396 13.39 -23.39 -27.38
CA HIS A 396 14.60 -22.89 -28.00
C HIS A 396 15.78 -22.85 -27.01
N TYR A 397 15.55 -22.33 -25.80
CA TYR A 397 16.55 -22.32 -24.73
C TYR A 397 17.02 -23.75 -24.39
N PHE A 398 16.07 -24.66 -24.15
CA PHE A 398 16.36 -26.04 -23.76
C PHE A 398 17.12 -26.81 -24.85
N GLN A 399 16.82 -26.57 -26.13
CA GLN A 399 17.52 -27.21 -27.25
C GLN A 399 18.99 -26.81 -27.35
N GLY A 400 19.29 -25.54 -27.05
CA GLY A 400 20.65 -25.00 -27.07
C GLY A 400 21.56 -25.53 -25.95
N LEU A 401 21.00 -26.24 -24.96
CA LEU A 401 21.75 -26.84 -23.86
C LEU A 401 22.48 -28.12 -24.28
N SER A 402 23.63 -28.39 -23.66
CA SER A 402 24.30 -29.69 -23.74
C SER A 402 23.45 -30.78 -23.08
N ASP A 403 23.72 -32.06 -23.34
CA ASP A 403 22.95 -33.14 -22.72
C ASP A 403 23.06 -33.13 -21.18
N LEU A 404 24.24 -32.79 -20.63
CA LEU A 404 24.43 -32.60 -19.20
C LEU A 404 23.60 -31.43 -18.66
N ASP A 405 23.53 -30.32 -19.39
CA ASP A 405 22.77 -29.15 -18.98
C ASP A 405 21.25 -29.36 -19.13
N LYS A 406 20.80 -30.18 -20.09
CA LYS A 406 19.39 -30.61 -20.21
C LYS A 406 18.98 -31.44 -19.01
N ASP A 407 19.83 -32.37 -18.58
CA ASP A 407 19.59 -33.16 -17.38
C ASP A 407 19.55 -32.27 -16.12
N TYR A 408 20.46 -31.30 -16.03
CA TYR A 408 20.47 -30.32 -14.96
C TYR A 408 19.22 -29.43 -14.98
N PHE A 409 18.75 -29.02 -16.15
CA PHE A 409 17.51 -28.26 -16.32
C PHE A 409 16.31 -29.03 -15.75
N VAL A 410 16.14 -30.30 -16.11
CA VAL A 410 15.04 -31.13 -15.60
C VAL A 410 15.15 -31.32 -14.08
N PHE A 411 16.36 -31.52 -13.57
CA PHE A 411 16.60 -31.62 -12.12
C PHE A 411 16.22 -30.32 -11.38
N GLN A 412 16.62 -29.15 -11.90
CA GLN A 412 16.24 -27.86 -11.32
C GLN A 412 14.73 -27.61 -11.41
N LEU A 413 14.10 -27.98 -12.51
CA LEU A 413 12.66 -27.87 -12.70
C LEU A 413 11.88 -28.65 -11.64
N ILE A 414 12.27 -29.89 -11.38
CA ILE A 414 11.66 -30.71 -10.32
C ILE A 414 11.87 -30.08 -8.95
N ASN A 415 13.08 -29.59 -8.64
CA ASN A 415 13.37 -28.95 -7.36
C ASN A 415 12.55 -27.66 -7.16
N GLU A 416 12.44 -26.82 -8.19
CA GLU A 416 11.64 -25.60 -8.17
C GLU A 416 10.16 -25.94 -7.97
N LEU A 417 9.61 -26.88 -8.74
CA LEU A 417 8.20 -27.31 -8.59
C LEU A 417 7.90 -27.92 -7.23
N THR A 418 8.82 -28.73 -6.69
CA THR A 418 8.67 -29.36 -5.37
C THR A 418 8.61 -28.32 -4.26
N TYR A 419 9.33 -27.21 -4.40
CA TYR A 419 9.24 -26.09 -3.46
C TYR A 419 7.93 -25.30 -3.62
N MET A 420 7.50 -25.08 -4.86
CA MET A 420 6.30 -24.30 -5.16
C MET A 420 5.00 -25.03 -4.81
N ILE A 421 4.99 -26.36 -4.85
CA ILE A 421 3.88 -27.20 -4.39
C ILE A 421 4.48 -28.07 -3.29
N PRO A 422 4.70 -27.50 -2.09
CA PRO A 422 5.57 -28.08 -1.07
C PRO A 422 5.06 -29.46 -0.69
N THR A 423 5.75 -30.41 -1.30
CA THR A 423 5.59 -31.83 -1.17
C THR A 423 6.97 -32.39 -0.81
N GLU A 424 7.03 -33.65 -0.42
CA GLU A 424 8.29 -34.25 -0.03
C GLU A 424 9.24 -34.35 -1.24
N LYS A 425 10.55 -34.16 -1.03
CA LYS A 425 11.57 -34.06 -2.11
C LYS A 425 11.60 -35.20 -3.13
N GLU A 426 11.05 -36.36 -2.78
CA GLU A 426 11.02 -37.56 -3.61
C GLU A 426 9.67 -37.80 -4.30
N ARG A 427 8.69 -36.91 -4.08
CA ARG A 427 7.34 -37.07 -4.62
C ARG A 427 7.27 -36.70 -6.07
N LEU A 428 8.04 -35.71 -6.51
CA LEU A 428 8.16 -35.35 -7.92
C LEU A 428 9.46 -35.92 -8.48
N SER A 429 9.36 -36.60 -9.61
CA SER A 429 10.51 -37.14 -10.34
C SER A 429 10.29 -37.06 -11.85
N SER A 430 11.33 -37.32 -12.62
CA SER A 430 11.25 -37.46 -14.07
C SER A 430 12.15 -38.60 -14.51
N ASN A 431 11.68 -39.37 -15.49
CA ASN A 431 12.52 -40.30 -16.25
C ASN A 431 13.29 -39.60 -17.39
N LYS A 432 13.27 -38.26 -17.44
CA LYS A 432 13.96 -37.38 -18.40
C LYS A 432 13.51 -37.55 -19.86
N LEU A 433 12.43 -38.30 -20.08
CA LEU A 433 11.85 -38.46 -21.40
C LEU A 433 11.22 -37.15 -21.86
N ARG A 434 11.47 -36.86 -23.13
CA ARG A 434 11.08 -35.62 -23.78
C ARG A 434 10.86 -35.86 -25.26
N GLN A 435 9.92 -35.12 -25.83
CA GLN A 435 9.67 -35.12 -27.27
C GLN A 435 9.09 -33.78 -27.67
N PHE A 436 9.07 -33.51 -28.97
CA PHE A 436 8.27 -32.40 -29.50
C PHE A 436 6.79 -32.68 -29.29
N ASP A 437 6.02 -31.65 -28.97
CA ASP A 437 4.56 -31.75 -28.89
C ASP A 437 4.02 -32.10 -30.29
N PRO A 438 3.33 -33.25 -30.46
CA PRO A 438 2.76 -33.64 -31.76
C PRO A 438 1.76 -32.62 -32.31
N ALA A 439 1.12 -31.84 -31.43
CA ALA A 439 0.18 -30.78 -31.82
C ALA A 439 0.88 -29.44 -32.09
N ASP A 440 2.11 -29.25 -31.61
CA ASP A 440 2.89 -28.02 -31.78
C ASP A 440 4.39 -28.35 -31.74
N SER A 441 4.97 -28.65 -32.92
CA SER A 441 6.37 -29.06 -33.03
C SER A 441 7.38 -27.99 -32.61
N MET A 442 6.94 -26.77 -32.28
CA MET A 442 7.78 -25.72 -31.72
C MET A 442 7.92 -25.81 -30.19
N LYS A 443 7.25 -26.78 -29.56
CA LYS A 443 7.23 -26.96 -28.11
C LYS A 443 7.72 -28.35 -27.71
N ILE A 444 8.36 -28.46 -26.56
CA ILE A 444 8.80 -29.73 -25.98
C ILE A 444 7.89 -30.13 -24.81
N LEU A 445 7.52 -31.40 -24.79
CA LEU A 445 6.88 -32.08 -23.67
C LEU A 445 7.95 -32.76 -22.82
N ILE A 446 7.83 -32.65 -21.50
CA ILE A 446 8.70 -33.31 -20.51
C ILE A 446 7.84 -34.18 -19.61
N SER A 447 8.24 -35.43 -19.46
CA SER A 447 7.59 -36.39 -18.57
C SER A 447 7.89 -36.10 -17.10
N LEU A 448 6.86 -36.19 -16.26
CA LEU A 448 6.94 -36.11 -14.80
C LEU A 448 6.14 -37.25 -14.16
N SER A 449 6.62 -37.71 -13.02
CA SER A 449 5.96 -38.72 -12.19
C SER A 449 5.77 -38.18 -10.78
N ILE A 450 4.59 -38.47 -10.22
CA ILE A 450 4.15 -38.09 -8.88
C ILE A 450 3.95 -39.38 -8.09
N SER A 451 4.85 -39.64 -7.14
CA SER A 451 4.78 -40.84 -6.32
C SER A 451 3.59 -40.80 -5.37
N GLU A 452 3.06 -41.97 -5.02
CA GLU A 452 2.02 -42.12 -4.01
C GLU A 452 2.46 -41.58 -2.63
N ARG A 453 1.47 -41.22 -1.81
CA ARG A 453 1.73 -40.75 -0.44
C ARG A 453 2.22 -41.91 0.42
N LYS A 454 3.23 -41.65 1.27
CA LYS A 454 3.75 -42.64 2.24
C LYS A 454 2.96 -42.63 3.56
N SER A 455 2.19 -41.56 3.81
CA SER A 455 1.41 -41.36 5.03
C SER A 455 0.08 -40.66 4.74
N ILE A 456 -0.94 -40.95 5.55
CA ILE A 456 -2.26 -40.29 5.49
C ILE A 456 -2.21 -38.79 5.78
N TYR A 457 -1.12 -38.32 6.41
CA TYR A 457 -0.88 -36.90 6.71
C TYR A 457 -0.18 -36.16 5.56
N GLN A 458 -0.12 -36.75 4.37
CA GLN A 458 0.52 -36.18 3.18
C GLN A 458 -0.50 -36.04 2.05
N LEU A 459 -0.25 -35.06 1.18
CA LEU A 459 -1.03 -34.84 -0.03
C LEU A 459 -1.01 -36.07 -0.95
N THR A 460 -2.17 -36.40 -1.50
CA THR A 460 -2.33 -37.45 -2.51
C THR A 460 -1.68 -37.04 -3.84
N ALA A 461 -1.33 -38.03 -4.66
CA ALA A 461 -0.80 -37.75 -6.00
C ALA A 461 -1.80 -36.95 -6.86
N ALA A 462 -3.10 -37.18 -6.68
CA ALA A 462 -4.16 -36.46 -7.38
C ALA A 462 -4.25 -34.99 -6.96
N GLU A 463 -4.10 -34.67 -5.67
CA GLU A 463 -4.04 -33.28 -5.19
C GLU A 463 -2.83 -32.54 -5.78
N ILE A 464 -1.65 -33.17 -5.75
CA ILE A 464 -0.41 -32.61 -6.33
C ILE A 464 -0.60 -32.36 -7.83
N THR A 465 -1.23 -33.29 -8.55
CA THR A 465 -1.56 -33.14 -9.98
C THR A 465 -2.42 -31.90 -10.21
N ASN A 466 -3.51 -31.75 -9.46
CA ASN A 466 -4.41 -30.60 -9.59
C ASN A 466 -3.70 -29.29 -9.26
N TYR A 467 -2.84 -29.27 -8.23
CA TYR A 467 -2.06 -28.07 -7.91
C TYR A 467 -1.06 -27.72 -9.00
N LEU A 468 -0.35 -28.71 -9.57
CA LEU A 468 0.58 -28.50 -10.69
C LEU A 468 -0.13 -27.88 -11.88
N ASP A 469 -1.26 -28.45 -12.28
CA ASP A 469 -2.05 -27.95 -13.40
C ASP A 469 -2.49 -26.50 -13.19
N GLN A 470 -3.11 -26.20 -12.05
CA GLN A 470 -3.63 -24.87 -11.75
C GLN A 470 -2.52 -23.83 -11.55
N LEU A 471 -1.41 -24.23 -10.92
CA LEU A 471 -0.26 -23.35 -10.68
C LEU A 471 0.39 -22.93 -12.01
N ILE A 472 0.58 -23.87 -12.94
CA ILE A 472 1.12 -23.62 -14.29
C ILE A 472 0.16 -22.73 -15.09
N LYS A 473 -1.13 -23.05 -15.10
CA LYS A 473 -2.15 -22.23 -15.79
C LYS A 473 -2.25 -20.82 -15.23
N SER A 474 -1.89 -20.62 -13.97
CA SER A 474 -1.91 -19.32 -13.29
C SER A 474 -0.55 -18.62 -13.25
N LYS A 475 0.41 -19.02 -14.11
CA LYS A 475 1.80 -18.53 -14.11
C LYS A 475 1.96 -17.01 -13.98
N ALA A 476 1.16 -16.23 -14.70
CA ALA A 476 1.23 -14.76 -14.66
C ALA A 476 1.00 -14.16 -13.26
N TYR A 477 0.37 -14.92 -12.36
CA TYR A 477 -0.05 -14.51 -11.03
C TYR A 477 0.50 -15.38 -9.90
N SER A 478 1.39 -16.32 -10.23
CA SER A 478 1.95 -17.31 -9.31
C SER A 478 3.47 -17.27 -9.29
N ILE A 479 4.06 -17.97 -8.32
CA ILE A 479 5.51 -18.08 -8.13
C ILE A 479 6.24 -18.74 -9.30
N ILE A 480 5.55 -19.50 -10.16
CA ILE A 480 6.16 -20.14 -11.33
C ILE A 480 6.88 -19.13 -12.24
N SER A 481 6.37 -17.90 -12.32
CA SER A 481 6.98 -16.82 -13.11
C SER A 481 8.35 -16.36 -12.61
N THR A 482 8.77 -16.77 -11.40
CA THR A 482 10.03 -16.32 -10.77
C THR A 482 11.14 -17.36 -10.75
N GLY A 483 10.83 -18.63 -11.07
CA GLY A 483 11.82 -19.70 -11.10
C GLY A 483 12.68 -19.66 -12.36
N ARG A 484 13.89 -20.20 -12.29
CA ARG A 484 14.87 -20.18 -13.39
C ARG A 484 14.46 -21.13 -14.52
N THR A 485 13.79 -22.22 -14.18
CA THR A 485 13.34 -23.23 -15.14
C THR A 485 11.82 -23.23 -15.28
N THR A 486 11.08 -22.98 -14.19
CA THR A 486 9.60 -22.94 -14.24
C THR A 486 9.06 -21.79 -15.08
N ILE A 487 9.83 -20.70 -15.26
CA ILE A 487 9.45 -19.58 -16.16
C ILE A 487 9.22 -20.03 -17.62
N TYR A 488 9.81 -21.17 -18.02
CA TYR A 488 9.66 -21.74 -19.35
C TYR A 488 8.45 -22.66 -19.50
N LEU A 489 7.67 -22.91 -18.45
CA LEU A 489 6.46 -23.73 -18.53
C LEU A 489 5.35 -22.99 -19.30
N ASP A 490 4.63 -23.73 -20.14
CA ASP A 490 3.53 -23.22 -20.95
C ASP A 490 2.23 -23.17 -20.13
N GLU A 491 1.82 -21.95 -19.77
CA GLU A 491 0.60 -21.67 -19.03
C GLU A 491 -0.68 -22.09 -19.76
N THR A 492 -0.66 -22.26 -21.08
CA THR A 492 -1.84 -22.73 -21.83
C THR A 492 -2.04 -24.24 -21.75
N TYR A 493 -1.01 -24.98 -21.34
CA TYR A 493 -1.03 -26.44 -21.27
C TYR A 493 -1.39 -26.94 -19.87
N GLY A 494 -0.73 -26.42 -18.84
CA GLY A 494 -0.86 -26.94 -17.48
C GLY A 494 -0.13 -28.27 -17.28
N PHE A 495 -0.78 -29.22 -16.61
CA PHE A 495 -0.29 -30.59 -16.41
C PHE A 495 -1.23 -31.59 -17.10
N GLY A 496 -0.72 -32.28 -18.12
CA GLY A 496 -1.46 -33.30 -18.85
C GLY A 496 -1.33 -34.67 -18.18
N LEU A 497 -2.45 -35.29 -17.78
CA LEU A 497 -2.46 -36.67 -17.32
C LEU A 497 -2.10 -37.61 -18.48
N SER A 498 -1.17 -38.54 -18.25
CA SER A 498 -0.98 -39.69 -19.13
C SER A 498 -1.92 -40.78 -18.65
N ILE A 499 -3.11 -40.89 -19.26
CA ILE A 499 -4.22 -41.70 -18.73
C ILE A 499 -3.96 -43.21 -18.92
N SER A 500 -2.99 -43.60 -19.76
CA SER A 500 -2.58 -45.00 -19.87
C SER A 500 -1.07 -45.20 -19.89
N THR A 501 -0.63 -46.32 -19.31
CA THR A 501 0.75 -46.83 -19.44
C THR A 501 1.12 -47.00 -20.91
N SER A 502 0.16 -47.27 -21.80
CA SER A 502 0.36 -47.36 -23.26
C SER A 502 0.65 -46.02 -23.94
N GLU A 503 -0.05 -44.94 -23.60
CA GLU A 503 0.23 -43.59 -24.12
C GLU A 503 1.57 -43.07 -23.59
N PHE A 504 1.88 -43.36 -22.32
CA PHE A 504 3.20 -43.09 -21.77
C PHE A 504 4.28 -43.89 -22.50
N ILE A 505 4.05 -45.18 -22.75
CA ILE A 505 4.96 -46.05 -23.53
C ILE A 505 5.11 -45.56 -24.98
N GLU A 506 4.07 -45.02 -25.63
CA GLU A 506 4.21 -44.36 -26.93
C GLU A 506 5.07 -43.09 -26.86
N PHE A 507 4.89 -42.27 -25.82
CA PHE A 507 5.80 -41.15 -25.52
C PHE A 507 7.24 -41.64 -25.29
N ILE A 508 7.44 -42.79 -24.64
CA ILE A 508 8.75 -43.44 -24.51
C ILE A 508 9.29 -43.88 -25.88
N ARG A 509 8.46 -44.45 -26.75
CA ARG A 509 8.86 -44.97 -28.06
C ARG A 509 9.24 -43.89 -29.07
N HIS A 510 8.68 -42.69 -28.97
CA HIS A 510 9.00 -41.56 -29.85
C HIS A 510 10.16 -40.68 -29.34
N GLY A 511 10.54 -40.81 -28.06
CA GLY A 511 11.66 -40.10 -27.44
C GLY A 511 13.01 -40.87 -27.47
N LEU A 512 13.02 -42.08 -28.01
CA LEU A 512 14.20 -42.87 -28.39
C LEU A 512 14.44 -42.71 -29.90
#